data_AF-V6IU40-F1
#
_entry.id   AF-V6IU40-F1
#
_cell.length_a   1.000
_cell.length_b   1.000
_cell.length_c   1.000
_cell.angle_alpha   90.00
_cell.angle_beta   90.00
_cell.angle_gamma   90.00
#
_symmetry.space_group_name_H-M   'P 1'
#
loop_
_entity.id
_entity.type
_entity.pdbx_description
1 polymer ?
#
loop_
_entity_poly.entity_id
_entity_poly.type
_entity_poly.pdbx_seq_one_letter_code
_entity_poly.pdbx_strand_id
1 'polypeptide(L)'
;MSYEYEYQAHLDTNEQTLERLQAAINRERHAVNCYEALMKQAKTDREQRQIADIRDDEIQHEQQFLALYRNLSEDPIQDTPFNSCPSTYLESLRHSIEDEQHSVDFYLKSGDATLDLDVKRCFYRMAKDEQKHAIWFLYFYSLYK
;
A
#
# COMPACT_ATOMS: atom_id res chain seq x y z
N MET A 1 34.42 -6.00 16.23
CA MET A 1 33.33 -5.58 17.14
C MET A 1 32.05 -5.76 16.37
N SER A 2 31.19 -6.65 16.87
CA SER A 2 30.11 -7.34 16.17
C SER A 2 29.00 -6.41 15.67
N TYR A 3 28.68 -6.49 14.38
CA TYR A 3 27.48 -5.93 13.73
C TYR A 3 26.16 -6.61 14.18
N GLU A 4 26.13 -7.21 15.38
CA GLU A 4 25.01 -8.03 15.89
C GLU A 4 24.26 -7.39 17.07
N TYR A 5 24.58 -6.16 17.44
CA TYR A 5 24.04 -5.52 18.65
C TYR A 5 23.26 -4.22 18.37
N GLU A 6 22.28 -4.22 17.47
CA GLU A 6 21.15 -3.26 17.52
C GLU A 6 19.97 -3.62 16.58
N TYR A 7 19.55 -4.88 16.55
CA TYR A 7 18.23 -5.24 16.01
C TYR A 7 17.44 -5.99 17.08
N GLN A 8 17.23 -5.34 18.22
CA GLN A 8 16.09 -5.70 19.06
C GLN A 8 14.86 -5.07 18.41
N ALA A 9 14.30 -5.74 17.40
CA ALA A 9 12.95 -5.44 16.94
C ALA A 9 12.05 -5.59 18.16
N HIS A 10 11.53 -4.47 18.66
CA HIS A 10 10.48 -4.49 19.65
C HIS A 10 9.27 -5.07 18.93
N LEU A 11 9.01 -6.36 19.16
CA LEU A 11 7.90 -7.06 18.53
C LEU A 11 6.60 -6.38 18.96
N ASP A 12 5.70 -6.23 18.00
CA ASP A 12 4.41 -5.62 18.20
C ASP A 12 3.55 -6.48 19.14
N THR A 13 2.76 -5.80 19.96
CA THR A 13 1.60 -6.41 20.61
C THR A 13 0.50 -6.71 19.59
N ASN A 14 -0.53 -7.47 19.99
CA ASN A 14 -1.72 -7.66 19.15
C ASN A 14 -2.40 -6.32 18.81
N GLU A 15 -2.43 -5.38 19.76
CA GLU A 15 -2.98 -4.03 19.56
C GLU A 15 -2.21 -3.26 18.48
N GLN A 16 -0.87 -3.26 18.54
CA GLN A 16 -0.04 -2.62 17.53
C GLN A 16 -0.17 -3.30 16.15
N THR A 17 -0.35 -4.63 16.12
CA THR A 17 -0.63 -5.35 14.86
C THR A 17 -1.98 -4.92 14.26
N LEU A 18 -3.02 -4.76 15.08
CA LEU A 18 -4.34 -4.27 14.65
C LEU A 18 -4.27 -2.83 14.14
N GLU A 19 -3.51 -1.95 14.80
CA GLU A 19 -3.29 -0.57 14.35
C GLU A 19 -2.63 -0.53 12.96
N ARG A 20 -1.63 -1.37 12.72
CA ARG A 20 -0.96 -1.46 11.41
C ARG A 20 -1.86 -2.02 10.33
N LEU A 21 -2.67 -3.04 10.65
CA LEU A 21 -3.67 -3.57 9.72
C LEU A 21 -4.71 -2.50 9.36
N GLN A 22 -5.20 -1.73 10.33
CA GLN A 22 -6.11 -0.62 10.06
C GLN A 22 -5.44 0.46 9.19
N ALA A 23 -4.19 0.80 9.47
CA ALA A 23 -3.44 1.74 8.65
C ALA A 23 -3.25 1.24 7.21
N ALA A 24 -2.98 -0.06 7.02
CA ALA A 24 -2.89 -0.69 5.70
C ALA A 24 -4.21 -0.58 4.93
N ILE A 25 -5.34 -0.95 5.56
CA ILE A 25 -6.67 -0.87 4.95
C ILE A 25 -6.99 0.56 4.48
N ASN A 26 -6.67 1.54 5.30
CA ASN A 26 -6.90 2.95 4.96
C ASN A 26 -5.98 3.45 3.84
N ARG A 27 -4.74 2.94 3.74
CA ARG A 27 -3.83 3.22 2.62
C ARG A 27 -4.39 2.66 1.31
N GLU A 28 -4.82 1.40 1.29
CA GLU A 28 -5.32 0.80 0.04
C GLU A 28 -6.60 1.50 -0.44
N ARG A 29 -7.49 1.87 0.47
CA ARG A 29 -8.68 2.67 0.13
C ARG A 29 -8.32 4.02 -0.48
N HIS A 30 -7.28 4.67 0.03
CA HIS A 30 -6.81 5.95 -0.50
C HIS A 30 -6.21 5.77 -1.90
N ALA A 31 -5.38 4.74 -2.08
CA ALA A 31 -4.80 4.36 -3.37
C ALA A 31 -5.89 4.07 -4.42
N VAL A 32 -6.90 3.25 -4.09
CA VAL A 32 -8.07 2.98 -4.95
C VAL A 32 -8.73 4.29 -5.40
N ASN A 33 -9.04 5.18 -4.47
CA ASN A 33 -9.67 6.47 -4.78
C ASN A 33 -8.80 7.34 -5.69
N CYS A 34 -7.49 7.40 -5.44
CA CYS A 34 -6.58 8.16 -6.29
C CYS A 34 -6.41 7.53 -7.68
N TYR A 35 -6.38 6.21 -7.78
CA TYR A 35 -6.19 5.53 -9.06
C TYR A 35 -7.43 5.59 -9.94
N GLU A 36 -8.63 5.59 -9.35
CA GLU A 36 -9.87 5.91 -10.08
C GLU A 36 -9.84 7.31 -10.71
N ALA A 37 -9.28 8.30 -10.02
CA ALA A 37 -9.11 9.66 -10.55
C ALA A 37 -8.00 9.73 -11.62
N LEU A 38 -6.91 8.99 -11.42
CA LEU A 38 -5.77 8.93 -12.32
C LEU A 38 -6.13 8.26 -13.67
N MET A 39 -6.88 7.16 -13.65
CA MET A 39 -7.33 6.46 -14.87
C MET A 39 -8.09 7.35 -15.85
N LYS A 40 -8.85 8.34 -15.33
CA LYS A 40 -9.62 9.29 -16.14
C LYS A 40 -8.72 10.30 -16.87
N GLN A 41 -7.46 10.41 -16.45
CA GLN A 41 -6.47 11.34 -16.98
C GLN A 41 -5.40 10.64 -17.83
N ALA A 42 -5.46 9.31 -17.94
CA ALA A 42 -4.53 8.49 -18.71
C ALA A 42 -4.45 8.96 -20.18
N LYS A 43 -3.23 8.92 -20.75
CA LYS A 43 -2.97 9.44 -22.10
C LYS A 43 -3.24 8.43 -23.20
N THR A 44 -3.25 7.15 -22.84
CA THR A 44 -3.48 6.04 -23.77
C THR A 44 -4.37 4.96 -23.15
N ASP A 45 -5.08 4.19 -23.98
CA ASP A 45 -5.88 3.04 -23.52
C ASP A 45 -5.04 1.97 -22.83
N ARG A 46 -3.74 1.89 -23.14
CA ARG A 46 -2.81 0.98 -22.47
C ARG A 46 -2.53 1.44 -21.04
N GLU A 47 -2.23 2.73 -20.86
CA GLU A 47 -2.04 3.31 -19.53
C GLU A 47 -3.31 3.18 -18.70
N GLN A 48 -4.47 3.53 -19.27
CA GLN A 48 -5.74 3.44 -18.56
C GLN A 48 -6.02 2.01 -18.07
N ARG A 49 -5.81 1.00 -18.92
CA ARG A 49 -6.00 -0.41 -18.54
C ARG A 49 -5.01 -0.85 -17.47
N GLN A 50 -3.74 -0.51 -17.61
CA GLN A 50 -2.75 -0.91 -16.61
C GLN A 50 -3.01 -0.25 -15.24
N ILE A 51 -3.46 1.01 -15.22
CA ILE A 51 -3.83 1.70 -13.98
C ILE A 51 -5.12 1.10 -13.40
N ALA A 52 -6.05 0.64 -14.26
CA ALA A 52 -7.22 -0.13 -13.81
C ALA A 52 -6.81 -1.45 -13.13
N ASP A 53 -5.87 -2.18 -13.73
CA ASP A 53 -5.37 -3.43 -13.15
C ASP A 53 -4.69 -3.18 -11.79
N ILE A 54 -3.91 -2.10 -11.66
CA ILE A 54 -3.27 -1.71 -10.38
C ILE A 54 -4.35 -1.37 -9.33
N ARG A 55 -5.34 -0.55 -9.68
CA ARG A 55 -6.46 -0.24 -8.77
C ARG A 55 -7.19 -1.51 -8.33
N ASP A 56 -7.37 -2.48 -9.23
CA ASP A 56 -8.03 -3.74 -8.89
C ASP A 56 -7.16 -4.60 -7.95
N ASP A 57 -5.82 -4.57 -8.12
CA ASP A 57 -4.86 -5.14 -7.17
C ASP A 57 -5.05 -4.47 -5.77
N GLU A 58 -5.16 -3.13 -5.68
CA GLU A 58 -5.39 -2.42 -4.41
C GLU A 58 -6.70 -2.81 -3.71
N ILE A 59 -7.78 -3.02 -4.47
CA ILE A 59 -9.05 -3.51 -3.90
C ILE A 59 -8.85 -4.90 -3.29
N GLN A 60 -8.05 -5.76 -3.93
CA GLN A 60 -7.73 -7.08 -3.38
C GLN A 60 -6.82 -7.00 -2.16
N HIS A 61 -5.90 -6.04 -2.11
CA HIS A 61 -5.04 -5.78 -0.95
C HIS A 61 -5.90 -5.36 0.26
N GLU A 62 -6.82 -4.39 0.07
CA GLU A 62 -7.76 -3.94 1.09
C GLU A 62 -8.55 -5.12 1.67
N GLN A 63 -9.10 -5.98 0.80
CA GLN A 63 -9.90 -7.14 1.20
C GLN A 63 -9.09 -8.16 2.00
N GLN A 64 -7.82 -8.39 1.65
CA GLN A 64 -6.93 -9.28 2.38
C GLN A 64 -6.61 -8.74 3.77
N PHE A 65 -6.31 -7.45 3.89
CA PHE A 65 -6.09 -6.83 5.20
C PHE A 65 -7.36 -6.80 6.06
N LEU A 66 -8.53 -6.54 5.46
CA LEU A 66 -9.82 -6.63 6.13
C LEU A 66 -10.08 -8.01 6.71
N ALA A 67 -9.78 -9.07 5.96
CA ALA A 67 -9.95 -10.44 6.42
C ALA A 67 -9.04 -10.74 7.63
N LEU A 68 -7.78 -10.31 7.58
CA LEU A 68 -6.85 -10.49 8.70
C LEU A 68 -7.28 -9.70 9.94
N TYR A 69 -7.69 -8.44 9.77
CA TYR A 69 -8.17 -7.62 10.87
C TYR A 69 -9.38 -8.27 11.57
N ARG A 70 -10.37 -8.74 10.80
CA ARG A 70 -11.58 -9.39 11.33
C ARG A 70 -11.30 -10.74 11.99
N ASN A 71 -10.21 -11.41 11.65
CA ASN A 71 -9.79 -12.64 12.33
C ASN A 71 -9.17 -12.35 13.70
N LEU A 72 -8.64 -11.14 13.90
CA LEU A 72 -7.93 -10.74 15.11
C LEU A 72 -8.76 -9.83 16.03
N SER A 73 -9.78 -9.15 15.51
CA SER A 73 -10.63 -8.23 16.25
C SER A 73 -12.07 -8.20 15.71
N GLU A 74 -13.03 -7.99 16.60
CA GLU A 74 -14.43 -7.69 16.28
C GLU A 74 -14.71 -6.18 16.18
N ASP A 75 -13.73 -5.34 16.54
CA ASP A 75 -13.89 -3.89 16.54
C ASP A 75 -14.12 -3.36 15.13
N PRO A 76 -14.90 -2.29 14.96
CA PRO A 76 -15.07 -1.66 13.67
C PRO A 76 -13.77 -0.94 13.26
N ILE A 77 -13.44 -1.03 11.96
CA ILE A 77 -12.35 -0.25 11.38
C ILE A 77 -12.73 1.21 11.37
N GLN A 78 -11.77 2.06 11.76
CA GLN A 78 -11.92 3.49 11.70
C GLN A 78 -11.43 4.01 10.35
N ASP A 79 -12.35 4.59 9.58
CA ASP A 79 -12.03 5.25 8.32
C ASP A 79 -11.28 6.56 8.60
N THR A 80 -10.09 6.69 8.02
CA THR A 80 -9.38 7.97 8.03
C THR A 80 -9.79 8.80 6.81
N PRO A 81 -10.07 10.11 6.96
CA PRO A 81 -10.33 10.97 5.82
C PRO A 81 -9.18 10.93 4.81
N PHE A 82 -9.52 10.78 3.54
CA PHE A 82 -8.54 10.82 2.46
C PHE A 82 -7.93 12.22 2.34
N ASN A 83 -6.61 12.27 2.18
CA ASN A 83 -5.98 13.47 1.64
C ASN A 83 -6.34 13.62 0.16
N SER A 84 -6.34 14.86 -0.34
CA SER A 84 -6.67 15.12 -1.75
C SER A 84 -5.69 14.45 -2.71
N CYS A 85 -6.20 13.72 -3.71
CA CYS A 85 -5.40 13.20 -4.81
C CYS A 85 -5.01 14.33 -5.79
N PRO A 86 -3.85 14.27 -6.45
CA PRO A 86 -3.46 15.28 -7.42
C PRO A 86 -4.42 15.41 -8.61
N SER A 87 -4.47 16.60 -9.22
CA SER A 87 -5.44 16.94 -10.26
C SER A 87 -4.91 16.85 -11.69
N THR A 88 -3.61 16.63 -11.87
CA THR A 88 -3.00 16.47 -13.21
C THR A 88 -2.34 15.12 -13.34
N TYR A 89 -2.27 14.61 -14.57
CA TYR A 89 -1.74 13.27 -14.84
C TYR A 89 -0.30 13.09 -14.34
N LEU A 90 0.59 14.04 -14.65
CA LEU A 90 2.02 13.93 -14.29
C LEU A 90 2.24 14.04 -12.77
N GLU A 91 1.49 14.92 -12.09
CA GLU A 91 1.54 15.04 -10.63
C GLU A 91 0.96 13.80 -9.94
N SER A 92 -0.10 13.22 -10.50
CA SER A 92 -0.70 12.00 -10.00
C SER A 92 0.27 10.82 -10.13
N LEU A 93 0.93 10.66 -11.29
CA LEU A 93 1.96 9.65 -11.47
C LEU A 93 3.12 9.81 -10.50
N ARG A 94 3.62 11.04 -10.31
CA ARG A 94 4.68 11.30 -9.31
C ARG A 94 4.24 10.91 -7.91
N HIS A 95 3.03 11.33 -7.52
CA HIS A 95 2.46 11.01 -6.22
C HIS A 95 2.31 9.49 -6.04
N SER A 96 1.76 8.77 -7.02
CA SER A 96 1.63 7.32 -6.97
C SER A 96 2.99 6.63 -6.79
N ILE A 97 4.05 7.07 -7.48
CA ILE A 97 5.39 6.50 -7.28
C ILE A 97 5.84 6.66 -5.83
N GLU A 98 5.69 7.85 -5.25
CA GLU A 98 6.10 8.14 -3.88
C GLU A 98 5.25 7.37 -2.86
N ASP A 99 3.94 7.30 -3.10
CA ASP A 99 2.99 6.61 -2.22
C ASP A 99 3.26 5.10 -2.19
N GLU A 100 3.42 4.48 -3.36
CA GLU A 100 3.76 3.05 -3.47
C GLU A 100 5.09 2.73 -2.79
N GLN A 101 6.12 3.57 -2.99
CA GLN A 101 7.41 3.38 -2.31
C GLN A 101 7.29 3.51 -0.79
N HIS A 102 6.44 4.42 -0.29
CA HIS A 102 6.16 4.51 1.14
C HIS A 102 5.37 3.29 1.66
N SER A 103 4.46 2.74 0.86
CA SER A 103 3.72 1.51 1.18
C SER A 103 4.65 0.30 1.26
N VAL A 104 5.62 0.17 0.35
CA VAL A 104 6.69 -0.85 0.44
C VAL A 104 7.40 -0.76 1.78
N ASP A 105 7.90 0.42 2.14
CA ASP A 105 8.61 0.65 3.41
C ASP A 105 7.72 0.32 4.63
N PHE A 106 6.45 0.73 4.58
CA PHE A 106 5.49 0.50 5.65
C PHE A 106 5.20 -0.99 5.82
N TYR A 107 4.98 -1.73 4.73
CA TYR A 107 4.67 -3.15 4.77
C TYR A 107 5.87 -4.00 5.18
N LEU A 108 7.08 -3.69 4.72
CA LEU A 108 8.29 -4.38 5.19
C LEU A 108 8.46 -4.22 6.71
N LYS A 109 8.36 -2.99 7.22
CA LYS A 109 8.47 -2.71 8.67
C LYS A 109 7.36 -3.38 9.48
N SER A 110 6.15 -3.43 8.95
CA SER A 110 5.00 -4.05 9.64
C SER A 110 5.11 -5.58 9.66
N GLY A 111 5.60 -6.19 8.57
CA GLY A 111 5.91 -7.62 8.53
C GLY A 111 7.08 -8.02 9.45
N ASP A 112 8.07 -7.15 9.63
CA ASP A 112 9.17 -7.37 10.57
C ASP A 112 8.72 -7.30 12.04
N ALA A 113 7.74 -6.45 12.33
CA ALA A 113 7.31 -6.15 13.70
C ALA A 113 6.33 -7.17 14.29
N THR A 114 5.53 -7.86 13.49
CA THR A 114 4.50 -8.79 13.98
C THR A 114 5.02 -10.23 14.19
N LEU A 115 4.45 -10.93 15.18
CA LEU A 115 4.66 -12.37 15.41
C LEU A 115 3.64 -13.25 14.69
N ASP A 116 2.52 -12.68 14.22
CA ASP A 116 1.52 -13.44 13.48
C ASP A 116 2.05 -13.76 12.07
N LEU A 117 2.21 -15.06 11.79
CA LEU A 117 2.85 -15.52 10.54
C LEU A 117 2.00 -15.25 9.29
N ASP A 118 0.67 -15.22 9.43
CA ASP A 118 -0.23 -14.96 8.31
C ASP A 118 -0.24 -13.46 8.00
N VAL A 119 -0.29 -12.60 9.03
CA VAL A 119 -0.14 -11.14 8.88
C VAL A 119 1.23 -10.79 8.29
N LYS A 120 2.30 -11.37 8.82
CA LYS A 120 3.66 -11.18 8.33
C LYS A 120 3.79 -11.53 6.85
N ARG A 121 3.25 -12.69 6.45
CA ARG A 121 3.30 -13.14 5.05
C ARG A 121 2.50 -12.21 4.15
N CYS A 122 1.34 -11.74 4.60
CA CYS A 122 0.52 -10.80 3.86
C CYS A 122 1.29 -9.50 3.58
N PHE A 123 1.85 -8.86 4.62
CA PHE A 123 2.62 -7.63 4.46
C PHE A 123 3.80 -7.78 3.48
N TYR A 124 4.60 -8.84 3.59
CA TYR A 124 5.70 -9.03 2.63
C TYR A 124 5.24 -9.33 1.20
N ARG A 125 4.04 -9.86 1.01
CA ARG A 125 3.46 -10.03 -0.32
C ARG A 125 3.05 -8.67 -0.89
N MET A 126 2.29 -7.88 -0.12
CA MET A 126 1.86 -6.53 -0.55
C MET A 126 3.06 -5.64 -0.87
N ALA A 127 4.13 -5.68 -0.06
CA ALA A 127 5.36 -4.95 -0.35
C ALA A 127 5.98 -5.28 -1.73
N LYS A 128 5.80 -6.51 -2.25
CA LYS A 128 6.30 -6.87 -3.58
C LYS A 128 5.39 -6.37 -4.68
N ASP A 129 4.08 -6.39 -4.42
CA ASP A 129 3.07 -5.93 -5.36
C ASP A 129 3.15 -4.39 -5.51
N GLU A 130 3.31 -3.64 -4.39
CA GLU A 130 3.52 -2.18 -4.43
C GLU A 130 4.83 -1.79 -5.12
N GLN A 131 5.90 -2.57 -4.93
CA GLN A 131 7.14 -2.31 -5.66
C GLN A 131 6.94 -2.44 -7.18
N LYS A 132 6.11 -3.39 -7.63
CA LYS A 132 5.73 -3.54 -9.04
C LYS A 132 4.85 -2.37 -9.50
N HIS A 133 3.92 -1.90 -8.67
CA HIS A 133 3.07 -0.74 -8.98
C HIS A 133 3.90 0.54 -9.16
N ALA A 134 4.82 0.82 -8.23
CA ALA A 134 5.76 1.93 -8.31
C ALA A 134 6.55 1.92 -9.64
N ILE A 135 7.00 0.75 -10.10
CA ILE A 135 7.73 0.60 -11.37
C ILE A 135 6.84 0.94 -12.57
N TRP A 136 5.57 0.52 -12.58
CA TRP A 136 4.64 0.88 -13.65
C TRP A 136 4.36 2.38 -13.70
N PHE A 137 4.10 3.01 -12.55
CA PHE A 137 3.90 4.45 -12.50
C PHE A 137 5.17 5.21 -12.90
N LEU A 138 6.34 4.74 -12.50
CA LEU A 138 7.63 5.29 -12.93
C LEU A 138 7.83 5.19 -14.44
N TYR A 139 7.48 4.04 -15.03
CA TYR A 139 7.51 3.86 -16.47
C TYR A 139 6.62 4.88 -17.18
N PHE A 140 5.36 5.03 -16.75
CA PHE A 140 4.45 6.03 -17.35
C PHE A 140 4.94 7.46 -17.15
N TYR A 141 5.47 7.80 -15.97
CA TYR A 141 6.03 9.11 -15.69
C TYR A 141 7.21 9.43 -16.63
N SER A 142 8.06 8.45 -16.90
CA SER A 142 9.21 8.61 -17.80
C SER A 142 8.85 8.85 -19.26
N LEU A 143 7.64 8.50 -19.70
CA LEU A 143 7.18 8.76 -21.07
C LEU A 143 6.82 10.24 -21.30
N TYR A 144 6.58 10.99 -20.23
CA TYR A 144 6.02 12.35 -20.29
C TYR A 144 6.90 13.40 -19.59
N LYS A 145 8.16 13.06 -19.25
CA LYS A 145 9.14 13.94 -18.61
C LYS A 145 10.40 14.12 -19.46
#